data_AF-A0A0F9B572-F1
#
_entry.id   AF-A0A0F9B572-F1
#
_cell.length_a   1.000
_cell.length_b   1.000
_cell.length_c   1.000
_cell.angle_alpha   90.00
_cell.angle_beta   90.00
_cell.angle_gamma   90.00
#
_symmetry.space_group_name_H-M   'P 1'
#
loop_
_entity.id
_entity.type
_entity.pdbx_description
1 polymer ?
#
loop_
_entity_poly.entity_id
_entity_poly.type
_entity_poly.pdbx_seq_one_letter_code
_entity_poly.pdbx_strand_id
1 'polypeptide(L)'
;PLAGVVVEALDLTDRTVTKTGTTNRAGEVLLSGLTGPHFFRPRVRRTSGNVGGRPYTGSIQIQVVGFSTNCMDYIVDEDGGGTHLTVTSAMADAITNGGDITIWLCQSPTAEDAVDIGGMGSGQHLTVTSVSKHTVTLTAKSNDDIFKQDSMGGSTSGSFNFRNVGFSIPTADKAVLDINTTSEVIEVTFEECEFDASTAYLLRQDGNDSLGAIQLEVRNCTGSLKGFYDVTGASATYSPDLIYAHDNILAMVAWWDGGSTNAAPDRVDISGGYYSIATTLTFPSGTIEKRFANLFINSTIADTLFSSAGNSSQIEDLTFTAIHVRFTSASGTFCNLGSAGTNNNNGLFIDGVYGHMASGVGAGGTFVTVEDDGAATGWLDVHVGNIFGKDFTTQYSGPDSAGYGGDHGALGGLGDDDHTQYTLKATLTAKGSIYGASGASTPAELGVGANDTLLVADSAQATGLKWVSPATAIG
;
A
#
# COMPACT_ATOMS: atom_id res chain seq x y z
N PRO A 1 -21.13 3.84 42.28
CA PRO A 1 -22.08 4.98 42.20
C PRO A 1 -21.33 6.27 41.86
N LEU A 2 -21.46 6.73 40.60
CA LEU A 2 -20.78 7.95 40.11
C LEU A 2 -21.42 9.25 40.62
N ALA A 3 -22.48 9.20 41.44
CA ALA A 3 -23.06 10.38 42.10
C ALA A 3 -22.03 11.19 42.90
N GLY A 4 -22.14 12.52 42.88
CA GLY A 4 -21.28 13.37 43.70
C GLY A 4 -19.91 13.66 43.09
N VAL A 5 -19.66 13.31 41.83
CA VAL A 5 -18.48 13.77 41.09
C VAL A 5 -18.78 15.18 40.60
N VAL A 6 -17.93 16.13 40.96
CA VAL A 6 -18.05 17.50 40.45
C VAL A 6 -17.44 17.52 39.06
N VAL A 7 -18.20 17.95 38.07
CA VAL A 7 -17.71 18.26 36.72
C VAL A 7 -17.63 19.77 36.60
N GLU A 8 -16.45 20.26 36.25
CA GLU A 8 -16.19 21.67 35.97
C GLU A 8 -16.28 21.87 34.46
N ALA A 9 -17.06 22.85 34.01
CA ALA A 9 -16.91 23.44 32.68
C ALA A 9 -15.96 24.62 32.82
N LEU A 10 -14.78 24.46 32.25
CA LEU A 10 -13.77 25.50 32.14
C LEU A 10 -14.03 26.23 30.83
N ASP A 11 -14.36 27.52 30.88
CA ASP A 11 -14.39 28.36 29.67
C ASP A 11 -12.96 28.51 29.18
N LEU A 12 -12.74 28.14 27.94
CA LEU A 12 -11.40 28.09 27.37
C LEU A 12 -10.93 29.47 26.88
N THR A 13 -11.85 30.43 26.76
CA THR A 13 -11.53 31.83 26.44
C THR A 13 -10.77 32.52 27.56
N ASP A 14 -11.14 32.26 28.82
CA ASP A 14 -10.59 32.96 30.00
C ASP A 14 -10.01 32.02 31.09
N ARG A 15 -10.04 30.70 30.86
CA ARG A 15 -9.60 29.64 31.78
C ARG A 15 -10.29 29.69 33.15
N THR A 16 -11.49 30.26 33.23
CA THR A 16 -12.28 30.26 34.46
C THR A 16 -13.29 29.13 34.46
N VAL A 17 -13.59 28.60 35.65
CA VAL A 17 -14.67 27.63 35.80
C VAL A 17 -15.99 28.41 35.74
N THR A 18 -16.61 28.46 34.57
CA THR A 18 -17.86 29.20 34.34
C THR A 18 -19.06 28.46 34.89
N LYS A 19 -19.02 27.13 34.90
CA LYS A 19 -20.04 26.29 35.53
C LYS A 19 -19.41 25.10 36.26
N THR A 20 -20.08 24.70 37.34
CA THR A 20 -19.86 23.40 37.97
C THR A 20 -21.18 22.68 38.10
N GLY A 21 -21.15 21.36 37.98
CA GLY A 21 -22.30 20.51 38.22
C GLY A 21 -21.86 19.26 38.94
N THR A 22 -22.77 18.67 39.71
CA THR A 22 -22.49 17.42 40.42
C THR A 22 -23.30 16.31 39.78
N THR A 23 -22.65 15.20 39.47
CA THR A 23 -23.31 14.05 38.85
C THR A 23 -24.42 13.48 39.73
N ASN A 24 -25.53 13.10 39.11
CA ASN A 24 -26.65 12.40 39.75
C ASN A 24 -26.29 10.92 40.06
N ARG A 25 -27.25 10.14 40.58
CA ARG A 25 -27.03 8.70 40.87
C ARG A 25 -26.67 7.86 39.64
N ALA A 26 -27.10 8.26 38.45
CA ALA A 26 -26.76 7.64 37.18
C ALA A 26 -25.38 8.06 36.64
N GLY A 27 -24.72 9.05 37.26
CA GLY A 27 -23.43 9.58 36.79
C GLY A 27 -23.56 10.74 35.79
N GLU A 28 -24.76 11.28 35.60
CA GLU A 28 -25.04 12.32 34.61
C GLU A 28 -25.00 13.70 35.25
N VAL A 29 -24.53 14.70 34.50
CA VAL A 29 -24.55 16.11 34.88
C VAL A 29 -25.00 16.94 33.68
N LEU A 30 -25.97 17.84 33.89
CA LEU A 30 -26.39 18.80 32.87
C LEU A 30 -25.80 20.16 33.19
N LEU A 31 -25.00 20.68 32.27
CA LEU A 31 -24.45 22.03 32.33
C LEU A 31 -25.13 22.85 31.23
N SER A 32 -25.86 23.89 31.61
CA SER A 32 -26.68 24.71 30.70
C SER A 32 -26.24 26.17 30.70
N GLY A 33 -26.54 26.88 29.63
CA GLY A 33 -26.18 28.28 29.46
C GLY A 33 -24.67 28.50 29.32
N LEU A 34 -23.96 27.51 28.77
CA LEU A 34 -22.56 27.66 28.36
C LEU A 34 -22.53 28.48 27.07
N THR A 35 -21.69 29.52 27.03
CA THR A 35 -21.47 30.35 25.85
C THR A 35 -19.99 30.33 25.50
N GLY A 36 -19.64 29.87 24.30
CA GLY A 36 -18.23 29.70 23.90
C GLY A 36 -17.68 28.29 24.20
N PRO A 37 -16.39 28.06 23.88
CA PRO A 37 -15.75 26.76 24.03
C PRO A 37 -15.53 26.41 25.52
N HIS A 38 -15.82 25.16 25.89
CA HIS A 38 -15.63 24.69 27.26
C HIS A 38 -14.92 23.33 27.29
N PHE A 39 -13.98 23.17 28.22
CA PHE A 39 -13.41 21.87 28.58
C PHE A 39 -14.10 21.33 29.83
N PHE A 40 -14.50 20.06 29.79
CA PHE A 40 -15.16 19.40 30.90
C PHE A 40 -14.17 18.49 31.62
N ARG A 41 -13.90 18.78 32.89
CA ARG A 41 -13.04 17.91 33.71
C ARG A 41 -13.73 17.45 34.99
N PRO A 42 -13.51 16.20 35.41
CA PRO A 42 -14.00 15.74 36.69
C PRO A 42 -13.04 16.21 37.79
N ARG A 43 -13.56 16.90 38.80
CA ARG A 43 -12.87 17.12 40.05
C ARG A 43 -13.05 15.88 40.93
N VAL A 44 -11.98 15.09 41.09
CA VAL A 44 -11.99 13.78 41.78
C VAL A 44 -12.28 13.88 43.30
N ARG A 45 -12.59 15.07 43.83
CA ARG A 45 -12.82 15.27 45.27
C ARG A 45 -14.30 15.15 45.62
N ARG A 46 -14.71 13.96 46.11
CA ARG A 46 -16.00 13.78 46.79
C ARG A 46 -15.97 14.42 48.18
N THR A 47 -16.60 15.58 48.35
CA THR A 47 -16.99 16.10 49.67
C THR A 47 -18.33 15.51 50.07
N SER A 48 -18.32 14.27 50.59
CA SER A 48 -19.49 13.70 51.26
C SER A 48 -19.57 14.30 52.68
N GLY A 49 -20.60 15.09 52.96
CA GLY A 49 -20.78 15.77 54.25
C GLY A 49 -21.03 14.84 55.46
N ASN A 50 -21.35 13.56 55.23
CA ASN A 50 -21.79 12.63 56.30
C ASN A 50 -20.98 11.33 56.42
N VAL A 51 -20.00 11.10 55.55
CA VAL A 51 -19.16 9.90 55.60
C VAL A 51 -17.80 10.31 55.08
N GLY A 52 -16.77 10.25 55.93
CA GLY A 52 -15.43 10.77 55.68
C GLY A 52 -14.94 10.51 54.25
N GLY A 53 -14.44 11.56 53.60
CA GLY A 53 -14.04 11.52 52.20
C GLY A 53 -13.08 10.37 51.93
N ARG A 54 -13.53 9.38 51.15
CA ARG A 54 -12.65 8.34 50.61
C ARG A 54 -12.14 8.81 49.25
N PRO A 55 -10.81 8.80 49.00
CA PRO A 55 -10.27 9.05 47.67
C PRO A 55 -10.83 8.03 46.69
N TYR A 56 -11.27 8.47 45.52
CA TYR A 56 -11.61 7.57 44.42
C TYR A 56 -10.32 7.21 43.69
N THR A 57 -10.00 5.93 43.57
CA THR A 57 -8.78 5.44 42.89
C THR A 57 -9.07 4.88 41.49
N GLY A 58 -10.30 5.02 40.98
CA GLY A 58 -10.68 4.60 39.63
C GLY A 58 -10.58 5.73 38.62
N SER A 59 -10.42 5.38 37.35
CA SER A 59 -10.55 6.31 36.22
C SER A 59 -12.00 6.77 36.07
N ILE A 60 -12.21 8.06 35.78
CA ILE A 60 -13.52 8.63 35.45
C ILE A 60 -13.47 9.03 33.99
N GLN A 61 -14.24 8.34 33.15
CA GLN A 61 -14.47 8.75 31.77
C GLN A 61 -15.71 9.64 31.72
N ILE A 62 -15.58 10.82 31.11
CA ILE A 62 -16.71 11.73 30.87
C ILE A 62 -17.18 11.50 29.45
N GLN A 63 -18.46 11.15 29.30
CA GLN A 63 -19.15 11.17 28.01
C GLN A 63 -20.02 12.43 27.98
N VAL A 64 -19.74 13.33 27.04
CA VAL A 64 -20.50 14.56 26.82
C VAL A 64 -21.62 14.27 25.81
N VAL A 65 -22.88 14.46 26.21
CA VAL A 65 -24.05 14.17 25.36
C VAL A 65 -24.90 15.44 25.20
N GLY A 66 -24.83 16.06 24.02
CA GLY A 66 -25.78 17.08 23.56
C GLY A 66 -25.27 18.52 23.47
N PHE A 67 -24.92 18.95 22.25
CA PHE A 67 -24.95 20.35 21.80
C PHE A 67 -25.41 20.42 20.34
N SER A 68 -25.85 21.58 19.87
CA SER A 68 -26.11 21.84 18.43
C SER A 68 -24.82 22.00 17.61
N THR A 69 -23.69 22.24 18.27
CA THR A 69 -22.34 22.40 17.71
C THR A 69 -21.33 21.92 18.77
N ASN A 70 -20.79 20.71 18.62
CA ASN A 70 -19.70 20.23 19.46
C ASN A 70 -18.37 20.72 18.87
N CYS A 71 -17.60 21.52 19.61
CA CYS A 71 -16.22 21.89 19.30
C CYS A 71 -15.44 21.86 20.62
N MET A 72 -14.50 20.92 20.77
CA MET A 72 -13.50 20.97 21.84
C MET A 72 -12.29 21.73 21.30
N ASP A 73 -11.97 22.85 21.95
CA ASP A 73 -11.13 23.97 21.50
C ASP A 73 -9.78 23.66 20.83
N TYR A 74 -9.26 24.71 20.20
CA TYR A 74 -8.39 24.78 19.03
C TYR A 74 -7.03 24.12 19.14
N ILE A 75 -6.52 23.93 20.36
CA ILE A 75 -5.34 23.14 20.74
C ILE A 75 -5.49 22.80 22.22
N VAL A 76 -5.49 21.52 22.58
CA VAL A 76 -5.53 21.09 23.98
C VAL A 76 -4.16 20.49 24.31
N ASP A 77 -3.28 21.22 24.99
CA ASP A 77 -2.09 20.59 25.57
C ASP A 77 -2.48 19.59 26.69
N GLU A 78 -1.54 18.79 27.17
CA GLU A 78 -1.72 17.81 28.26
C GLU A 78 -2.44 18.35 29.52
N ASP A 79 -2.41 19.67 29.77
CA ASP A 79 -3.10 20.35 30.87
C ASP A 79 -4.58 20.73 30.59
N GLY A 80 -5.11 20.49 29.39
CA GLY A 80 -6.54 20.63 29.10
C GLY A 80 -7.02 22.07 28.86
N GLY A 81 -6.14 23.02 28.52
CA GLY A 81 -6.47 24.45 28.53
C GLY A 81 -5.80 25.35 27.49
N GLY A 82 -5.39 24.84 26.33
CA GLY A 82 -4.61 25.65 25.36
C GLY A 82 -5.34 26.92 24.90
N THR A 83 -4.60 28.04 24.91
CA THR A 83 -5.06 29.42 24.63
C THR A 83 -4.69 29.90 23.22
N HIS A 84 -4.33 28.96 22.36
CA HIS A 84 -3.72 29.26 21.07
C HIS A 84 -4.79 29.65 20.07
N LEU A 85 -4.74 30.91 19.60
CA LEU A 85 -5.66 31.41 18.58
C LEU A 85 -5.32 30.87 17.18
N THR A 86 -4.18 30.19 17.06
CA THR A 86 -3.56 29.87 15.79
C THR A 86 -2.85 28.53 15.85
N VAL A 87 -2.81 27.83 14.71
CA VAL A 87 -2.09 26.55 14.59
C VAL A 87 -0.59 26.76 14.82
N THR A 88 -0.05 27.90 14.36
CA THR A 88 1.36 28.27 14.52
C THR A 88 1.75 28.40 15.99
N SER A 89 0.98 29.14 16.80
CA SER A 89 1.35 29.39 18.19
C SER A 89 1.31 28.12 19.03
N ALA A 90 0.37 27.23 18.71
CA ALA A 90 0.32 25.93 19.36
C ALA A 90 1.38 24.95 18.92
N MET A 91 1.72 24.93 17.63
CA MET A 91 2.78 24.07 17.16
C MET A 91 4.09 24.43 17.85
N ALA A 92 4.39 25.73 17.94
CA ALA A 92 5.57 26.24 18.63
C ALA A 92 5.59 25.86 20.13
N ASP A 93 4.45 25.96 20.81
CA ASP A 93 4.30 25.56 22.22
C ASP A 93 4.45 24.05 22.40
N ALA A 94 3.86 23.25 21.51
CA ALA A 94 3.98 21.80 21.52
C ALA A 94 5.45 21.37 21.36
N ILE A 95 6.16 21.94 20.39
CA ILE A 95 7.59 21.67 20.19
C ILE A 95 8.40 22.07 21.42
N THR A 96 8.12 23.23 22.00
CA THR A 96 8.86 23.74 23.18
C THR A 96 8.65 22.88 24.43
N ASN A 97 7.43 22.42 24.67
CA ASN A 97 7.11 21.61 25.85
C ASN A 97 7.68 20.18 25.74
N GLY A 98 7.87 19.69 24.52
CA GLY A 98 8.35 18.32 24.27
C GLY A 98 7.29 17.26 24.58
N GLY A 99 7.67 15.98 24.48
CA GLY A 99 6.77 14.86 24.78
C GLY A 99 5.62 14.68 23.78
N ASP A 100 4.69 13.79 24.12
CA ASP A 100 3.60 13.39 23.23
C ASP A 100 2.44 14.38 23.35
N ILE A 101 2.27 15.23 22.35
CA ILE A 101 1.28 16.31 22.39
C ILE A 101 0.24 16.12 21.29
N THR A 102 -1.02 16.31 21.65
CA THR A 102 -2.15 16.27 20.72
C THR A 102 -2.79 17.64 20.56
N ILE A 103 -2.66 18.24 19.40
CA ILE A 103 -3.33 19.47 18.96
C ILE A 103 -4.74 19.10 18.47
N TRP A 104 -5.79 19.60 19.12
CA TRP A 104 -7.18 19.36 18.75
C TRP A 104 -7.76 20.52 17.93
N LEU A 105 -7.99 20.33 16.64
CA LEU A 105 -8.70 21.29 15.81
C LEU A 105 -10.21 21.12 15.98
N CYS A 106 -10.94 22.21 16.21
CA CYS A 106 -12.40 22.14 16.29
C CYS A 106 -13.17 23.05 15.34
N GLN A 107 -12.52 24.00 14.70
CA GLN A 107 -13.09 24.69 13.54
C GLN A 107 -12.04 24.63 12.43
N SER A 108 -12.47 24.76 11.18
CA SER A 108 -11.58 24.75 10.00
C SER A 108 -10.64 25.96 10.03
N PRO A 109 -9.34 25.80 10.38
CA PRO A 109 -8.40 26.89 10.36
C PRO A 109 -7.98 27.21 8.93
N THR A 110 -7.57 28.45 8.72
CA THR A 110 -6.59 28.75 7.66
C THR A 110 -5.23 28.86 8.32
N ALA A 111 -4.23 28.14 7.81
CA ALA A 111 -2.85 28.30 8.23
C ALA A 111 -2.39 29.73 7.94
N GLU A 112 -1.68 30.36 8.88
CA GLU A 112 -1.36 31.79 8.83
C GLU A 112 -0.22 32.10 7.87
N ASP A 113 0.73 31.18 7.81
CA ASP A 113 1.85 30.97 6.89
C ASP A 113 2.26 29.49 7.07
N ALA A 114 3.16 28.94 6.24
CA ALA A 114 3.63 27.55 6.42
C ALA A 114 4.14 27.34 7.85
N VAL A 115 3.41 26.54 8.62
CA VAL A 115 3.60 26.36 10.07
C VAL A 115 4.89 25.57 10.27
N ASP A 116 5.88 26.22 10.86
CA ASP A 116 7.18 25.58 11.13
C ASP A 116 7.03 24.52 12.22
N ILE A 117 7.37 23.28 11.87
CA ILE A 117 7.48 22.15 12.80
C ILE A 117 8.93 21.90 13.24
N GLY A 118 9.84 22.81 12.86
CA GLY A 118 11.24 22.78 13.20
C GLY A 118 11.55 22.75 14.70
N GLY A 119 12.55 21.99 15.11
CA GLY A 119 13.05 21.90 16.48
C GLY A 119 12.42 20.78 17.33
N MET A 120 11.71 19.82 16.71
CA MET A 120 11.14 18.68 17.44
C MET A 120 12.22 17.88 18.21
N GLY A 121 11.90 17.55 19.46
CA GLY A 121 12.77 16.76 20.34
C GLY A 121 12.88 15.29 19.91
N SER A 122 13.90 14.59 20.42
CA SER A 122 14.08 13.16 20.17
C SER A 122 12.89 12.35 20.65
N GLY A 123 12.29 11.55 19.76
CA GLY A 123 11.13 10.73 20.08
C GLY A 123 9.88 11.55 20.43
N GLN A 124 9.81 12.81 20.01
CA GLN A 124 8.62 13.62 20.21
C GLN A 124 7.51 13.19 19.25
N HIS A 125 6.32 12.92 19.78
CA HIS A 125 5.15 12.54 18.99
C HIS A 125 4.12 13.67 18.98
N LEU A 126 3.98 14.37 17.85
CA LEU A 126 2.96 15.39 17.66
C LEU A 126 1.77 14.80 16.91
N THR A 127 0.56 15.03 17.41
CA THR A 127 -0.68 14.61 16.75
C THR A 127 -1.59 15.81 16.53
N VAL A 128 -2.04 16.05 15.31
CA VAL A 128 -3.11 17.01 14.99
C VAL A 128 -4.37 16.22 14.70
N THR A 129 -5.41 16.44 15.49
CA THR A 129 -6.66 15.69 15.38
C THR A 129 -7.88 16.59 15.40
N SER A 130 -9.01 16.09 14.92
CA SER A 130 -10.31 16.75 15.04
C SER A 130 -11.29 15.89 15.83
N VAL A 131 -12.23 16.56 16.50
CA VAL A 131 -13.31 15.91 17.28
C VAL A 131 -14.27 15.09 16.43
N SER A 132 -14.33 15.36 15.12
CA SER A 132 -15.15 14.61 14.19
C SER A 132 -14.44 14.45 12.86
N LYS A 133 -14.53 13.22 12.33
CA LYS A 133 -14.10 12.86 10.99
C LYS A 133 -14.74 13.81 9.98
N HIS A 134 -13.93 14.36 9.08
CA HIS A 134 -14.36 15.12 7.89
C HIS A 134 -15.11 16.44 8.17
N THR A 135 -15.07 16.99 9.39
CA THR A 135 -15.77 18.26 9.69
C THR A 135 -14.85 19.46 9.79
N VAL A 136 -13.58 19.24 10.13
CA VAL A 136 -12.60 20.30 10.35
C VAL A 136 -11.55 20.20 9.25
N THR A 137 -11.43 21.26 8.47
CA THR A 137 -10.49 21.33 7.35
C THR A 137 -9.40 22.35 7.64
N LEU A 138 -8.16 21.90 7.68
CA LEU A 138 -6.99 22.77 7.70
C LEU A 138 -6.69 23.25 6.28
N THR A 139 -6.87 24.55 6.06
CA THR A 139 -6.71 25.17 4.75
C THR A 139 -5.35 25.84 4.67
N ALA A 140 -4.57 25.52 3.63
CA ALA A 140 -3.34 26.22 3.34
C ALA A 140 -3.63 27.68 2.97
N LYS A 141 -2.72 28.59 3.31
CA LYS A 141 -2.72 29.91 2.72
C LYS A 141 -2.42 29.81 1.23
N SER A 142 -2.99 30.68 0.43
CA SER A 142 -3.08 30.53 -1.04
C SER A 142 -1.76 30.44 -1.82
N ASN A 143 -0.58 30.46 -1.20
CA ASN A 143 0.70 30.29 -1.88
C ASN A 143 1.71 29.44 -1.08
N ASP A 144 1.29 28.80 0.00
CA ASP A 144 2.18 28.12 0.94
C ASP A 144 1.74 26.67 1.16
N ASP A 145 2.69 25.86 1.64
CA ASP A 145 2.41 24.56 2.25
C ASP A 145 1.74 24.78 3.62
N ILE A 146 1.09 23.75 4.17
CA ILE A 146 0.43 23.91 5.48
C ILE A 146 1.46 23.91 6.61
N PHE A 147 2.35 22.92 6.59
CA PHE A 147 3.46 22.77 7.52
C PHE A 147 4.77 22.78 6.75
N LYS A 148 5.84 23.19 7.43
CA LYS A 148 7.20 23.10 6.89
C LYS A 148 8.19 22.71 7.97
N GLN A 149 9.30 22.11 7.58
CA GLN A 149 10.45 21.87 8.44
C GLN A 149 11.68 22.57 7.86
N ASP A 150 11.91 23.82 8.29
CA ASP A 150 12.99 24.66 7.76
C ASP A 150 14.24 24.67 8.64
N SER A 151 14.10 24.37 9.93
CA SER A 151 15.22 24.44 10.88
C SER A 151 15.94 23.10 11.03
N MET A 152 17.25 23.17 11.32
CA MET A 152 18.08 22.04 11.72
C MET A 152 18.44 22.24 13.19
N GLY A 153 17.62 21.72 14.11
CA GLY A 153 17.86 21.87 15.55
C GLY A 153 17.46 20.67 16.40
N GLY A 154 16.64 19.78 15.86
CA GLY A 154 16.04 18.64 16.53
C GLY A 154 16.80 17.32 16.37
N SER A 155 16.24 16.27 16.97
CA SER A 155 16.75 14.90 16.90
C SER A 155 15.94 14.07 15.90
N THR A 156 16.61 13.11 15.25
CA THR A 156 16.18 12.31 14.09
C THR A 156 15.14 11.23 14.38
N SER A 157 14.13 11.48 15.21
CA SER A 157 13.16 10.42 15.55
C SER A 157 11.76 10.87 15.94
N GLY A 158 11.36 12.11 15.63
CA GLY A 158 10.01 12.58 15.88
C GLY A 158 8.97 11.95 14.93
N SER A 159 7.71 11.90 15.37
CA SER A 159 6.57 11.55 14.50
C SER A 159 5.57 12.69 14.42
N PHE A 160 4.97 12.89 13.25
CA PHE A 160 3.92 13.87 13.05
C PHE A 160 2.65 13.22 12.47
N ASN A 161 1.61 13.15 13.28
CA ASN A 161 0.42 12.35 12.99
C ASN A 161 -0.80 13.25 12.79
N PHE A 162 -1.61 12.94 11.78
CA PHE A 162 -2.86 13.60 11.47
C PHE A 162 -4.00 12.61 11.58
N ARG A 163 -5.06 12.98 12.31
CA ARG A 163 -6.21 12.10 12.50
C ARG A 163 -7.54 12.82 12.39
N ASN A 164 -8.47 12.30 11.58
CA ASN A 164 -9.81 12.87 11.44
C ASN A 164 -9.85 14.33 10.91
N VAL A 165 -8.77 14.79 10.26
CA VAL A 165 -8.64 16.16 9.76
C VAL A 165 -8.82 16.19 8.24
N GLY A 166 -9.53 17.20 7.75
CA GLY A 166 -9.57 17.54 6.33
C GLY A 166 -8.40 18.47 5.96
N PHE A 167 -7.93 18.41 4.73
CA PHE A 167 -6.91 19.32 4.21
C PHE A 167 -7.39 19.97 2.92
N SER A 168 -7.24 21.29 2.80
CA SER A 168 -7.55 22.03 1.60
C SER A 168 -6.33 22.80 1.14
N ILE A 169 -5.76 22.45 -0.01
CA ILE A 169 -4.57 23.10 -0.56
C ILE A 169 -4.93 23.62 -1.96
N PRO A 170 -5.35 24.89 -2.08
CA PRO A 170 -5.90 25.42 -3.33
C PRO A 170 -4.83 25.69 -4.40
N THR A 171 -3.56 25.62 -4.02
CA THR A 171 -2.43 26.01 -4.87
C THR A 171 -1.73 24.77 -5.39
N ALA A 172 -1.42 24.79 -6.68
CA ALA A 172 -0.67 23.70 -7.31
C ALA A 172 0.74 23.60 -6.74
N ASP A 173 1.26 22.37 -6.71
CA ASP A 173 2.64 22.04 -6.35
C ASP A 173 3.00 22.47 -4.92
N LYS A 174 2.01 22.40 -4.03
CA LYS A 174 2.13 22.56 -2.58
C LYS A 174 1.81 21.26 -1.86
N ALA A 175 2.08 21.20 -0.57
CA ALA A 175 1.89 20.01 0.24
C ALA A 175 1.27 20.30 1.60
N VAL A 176 0.82 19.22 2.25
CA VAL A 176 0.49 19.29 3.68
C VAL A 176 1.76 19.58 4.46
N LEU A 177 2.86 18.90 4.14
CA LEU A 177 4.14 19.06 4.81
C LEU A 177 5.28 19.22 3.81
N ASP A 178 5.96 20.35 3.86
CA ASP A 178 7.21 20.61 3.15
C ASP A 178 8.41 20.27 4.04
N ILE A 179 9.18 19.25 3.67
CA ILE A 179 10.31 18.77 4.46
C ILE A 179 11.59 19.17 3.76
N ASN A 180 12.14 20.30 4.21
CA ASN A 180 13.38 20.85 3.69
C ASN A 180 14.58 20.55 4.60
N THR A 181 14.40 19.79 5.69
CA THR A 181 15.49 19.27 6.52
C THR A 181 15.28 17.80 6.90
N THR A 182 16.35 17.00 6.91
CA THR A 182 16.25 15.52 6.88
C THR A 182 16.18 14.85 8.25
N SER A 183 15.99 15.58 9.34
CA SER A 183 16.51 15.11 10.64
C SER A 183 15.62 15.31 11.86
N GLU A 184 14.35 15.68 11.73
CA GLU A 184 13.50 15.91 12.92
C GLU A 184 12.28 15.00 12.92
N VAL A 185 11.52 14.97 11.82
CA VAL A 185 10.43 14.01 11.62
C VAL A 185 10.92 12.84 10.77
N ILE A 186 10.65 11.62 11.21
CA ILE A 186 10.91 10.38 10.44
C ILE A 186 9.65 9.58 10.18
N GLU A 187 8.54 9.89 10.85
CA GLU A 187 7.27 9.19 10.70
C GLU A 187 6.16 10.23 10.50
N VAL A 188 5.42 10.09 9.40
CA VAL A 188 4.28 10.95 9.09
C VAL A 188 3.07 10.08 8.82
N THR A 189 2.02 10.23 9.62
CA THR A 189 0.81 9.41 9.51
C THR A 189 -0.41 10.26 9.19
N PHE A 190 -1.24 9.80 8.25
CA PHE A 190 -2.56 10.34 7.96
C PHE A 190 -3.60 9.25 8.18
N GLU A 191 -4.42 9.38 9.22
CA GLU A 191 -5.48 8.42 9.58
C GLU A 191 -6.85 9.08 9.46
N GLU A 192 -7.77 8.47 8.71
CA GLU A 192 -9.16 8.95 8.59
C GLU A 192 -9.27 10.42 8.10
N CYS A 193 -8.33 10.85 7.24
CA CYS A 193 -8.27 12.22 6.73
C CYS A 193 -9.07 12.40 5.42
N GLU A 194 -9.43 13.65 5.12
CA GLU A 194 -10.07 14.04 3.86
C GLU A 194 -9.19 15.05 3.11
N PHE A 195 -9.02 14.88 1.79
CA PHE A 195 -8.17 15.74 0.99
C PHE A 195 -8.96 16.48 -0.09
N ASP A 196 -8.91 17.81 -0.08
CA ASP A 196 -9.29 18.70 -1.17
C ASP A 196 -8.03 19.38 -1.71
N ALA A 197 -7.19 18.58 -2.37
CA ALA A 197 -5.82 18.92 -2.72
C ALA A 197 -5.42 18.32 -4.08
N SER A 198 -6.34 18.33 -5.06
CA SER A 198 -6.15 17.70 -6.39
C SER A 198 -4.88 18.12 -7.16
N THR A 199 -4.27 19.25 -6.80
CA THR A 199 -3.04 19.78 -7.39
C THR A 199 -1.85 19.79 -6.42
N ALA A 200 -1.99 19.19 -5.25
CA ALA A 200 -1.05 19.22 -4.14
C ALA A 200 -0.71 17.81 -3.62
N TYR A 201 0.35 17.72 -2.82
CA TYR A 201 0.92 16.47 -2.32
C TYR A 201 0.71 16.32 -0.80
N LEU A 202 1.00 15.15 -0.23
CA LEU A 202 1.09 15.04 1.23
C LEU A 202 2.43 15.58 1.71
N LEU A 203 3.50 15.12 1.06
CA LEU A 203 4.87 15.54 1.33
C LEU A 203 5.45 16.27 0.12
N ARG A 204 6.25 17.29 0.36
CA ARG A 204 7.06 17.94 -0.67
C ARG A 204 8.47 18.16 -0.15
N GLN A 205 9.40 18.25 -1.07
CA GLN A 205 10.75 18.70 -0.82
C GLN A 205 11.14 19.63 -1.99
N ASP A 206 11.53 20.87 -1.66
CA ASP A 206 11.96 21.87 -2.66
C ASP A 206 13.35 22.49 -2.41
N GLY A 207 13.98 22.13 -1.29
CA GLY A 207 15.36 22.46 -0.93
C GLY A 207 16.45 21.56 -1.54
N ASN A 208 17.61 21.49 -0.86
CA ASN A 208 18.71 20.57 -1.21
C ASN A 208 18.71 19.29 -0.36
N ASP A 209 17.68 19.11 0.47
CA ASP A 209 17.61 18.06 1.46
C ASP A 209 16.83 16.85 0.91
N SER A 210 16.48 15.91 1.77
CA SER A 210 16.08 14.55 1.42
C SER A 210 14.86 14.11 2.23
N LEU A 211 13.87 13.51 1.57
CA LEU A 211 12.78 12.79 2.25
C LEU A 211 13.23 11.42 2.77
N GLY A 212 14.45 10.97 2.46
CA GLY A 212 14.96 9.58 2.56
C GLY A 212 15.03 8.94 3.93
N ALA A 213 14.57 9.58 5.00
CA ALA A 213 14.36 8.94 6.31
C ALA A 213 12.87 8.84 6.70
N ILE A 214 11.97 9.37 5.87
CA ILE A 214 10.54 9.46 6.17
C ILE A 214 9.85 8.14 5.89
N GLN A 215 9.08 7.69 6.87
CA GLN A 215 8.04 6.67 6.74
C GLN A 215 6.70 7.38 6.63
N LEU A 216 6.07 7.29 5.46
CA LEU A 216 4.75 7.87 5.21
C LEU A 216 3.69 6.78 5.34
N GLU A 217 2.73 7.00 6.24
CA GLU A 217 1.56 6.15 6.40
C GLU A 217 0.27 6.90 6.09
N VAL A 218 -0.60 6.33 5.26
CA VAL A 218 -1.88 6.92 4.84
C VAL A 218 -2.97 5.85 4.93
N ARG A 219 -3.91 5.99 5.86
CA ARG A 219 -4.92 4.96 6.14
C ARG A 219 -6.33 5.51 6.23
N ASN A 220 -7.27 4.85 5.57
CA ASN A 220 -8.70 5.18 5.61
C ASN A 220 -9.02 6.63 5.19
N CYS A 221 -8.17 7.22 4.35
CA CYS A 221 -8.31 8.58 3.87
C CYS A 221 -9.15 8.65 2.59
N THR A 222 -9.79 9.79 2.35
CA THR A 222 -10.62 10.02 1.18
C THR A 222 -10.30 11.34 0.50
N GLY A 223 -10.73 11.54 -0.75
CA GLY A 223 -10.65 12.84 -1.43
C GLY A 223 -9.75 12.84 -2.66
N SER A 224 -9.07 13.97 -2.92
CA SER A 224 -8.23 14.17 -4.09
C SER A 224 -6.86 14.75 -3.75
N LEU A 225 -5.83 14.23 -4.42
CA LEU A 225 -4.43 14.62 -4.29
C LEU A 225 -3.79 14.66 -5.69
N LYS A 226 -2.67 15.36 -5.86
CA LYS A 226 -1.82 15.19 -7.04
C LYS A 226 -1.00 13.89 -6.94
N GLY A 227 -0.41 13.63 -5.77
CA GLY A 227 0.35 12.42 -5.46
C GLY A 227 0.66 12.31 -3.96
N PHE A 228 1.27 11.22 -3.51
CA PHE A 228 1.69 11.09 -2.11
C PHE A 228 2.81 12.06 -1.76
N TYR A 229 3.80 12.18 -2.64
CA TYR A 229 4.90 13.11 -2.44
C TYR A 229 5.39 13.71 -3.75
N ASP A 230 6.15 14.79 -3.60
CA ASP A 230 6.90 15.46 -4.66
C ASP A 230 8.34 15.70 -4.22
N VAL A 231 9.30 15.34 -5.08
CA VAL A 231 10.72 15.64 -4.87
C VAL A 231 11.20 16.51 -6.02
N THR A 232 11.36 17.80 -5.75
CA THR A 232 11.80 18.79 -6.75
C THR A 232 13.14 19.39 -6.36
N GLY A 233 13.96 19.75 -7.36
CA GLY A 233 15.23 20.46 -7.15
C GLY A 233 16.49 19.61 -7.40
N ALA A 234 17.65 20.16 -7.01
CA ALA A 234 18.96 19.55 -7.29
C ALA A 234 19.21 18.25 -6.50
N SER A 235 18.44 18.01 -5.44
CA SER A 235 18.48 16.82 -4.59
C SER A 235 17.35 15.82 -4.86
N ALA A 236 16.72 15.86 -6.05
CA ALA A 236 15.62 15.00 -6.52
C ALA A 236 15.90 13.47 -6.55
N THR A 237 16.86 13.01 -5.77
CA THR A 237 17.31 11.63 -5.61
C THR A 237 16.67 10.94 -4.41
N TYR A 238 16.05 11.67 -3.48
CA TYR A 238 15.67 11.11 -2.18
C TYR A 238 14.17 11.22 -1.90
N SER A 239 13.44 10.19 -2.30
CA SER A 239 12.05 9.90 -1.88
C SER A 239 11.95 9.53 -0.40
N PRO A 240 10.74 9.44 0.17
CA PRO A 240 10.54 8.78 1.46
C PRO A 240 11.16 7.37 1.46
N ASP A 241 11.63 6.91 2.61
CA ASP A 241 12.18 5.56 2.78
C ASP A 241 11.06 4.52 2.64
N LEU A 242 9.93 4.74 3.32
CA LEU A 242 8.78 3.84 3.30
C LEU A 242 7.48 4.56 2.96
N ILE A 243 6.62 3.89 2.19
CA ILE A 243 5.23 4.28 1.98
C ILE A 243 4.29 3.12 2.30
N TYR A 244 3.36 3.38 3.21
CA TYR A 244 2.28 2.50 3.61
C TYR A 244 0.95 3.20 3.32
N ALA A 245 0.19 2.73 2.33
CA ALA A 245 -1.11 3.31 2.01
C ALA A 245 -2.21 2.24 2.06
N HIS A 246 -3.11 2.35 3.04
CA HIS A 246 -4.13 1.31 3.28
C HIS A 246 -5.57 1.82 3.24
N ASP A 247 -6.42 1.07 2.55
CA ASP A 247 -7.89 1.26 2.58
C ASP A 247 -8.34 2.69 2.25
N ASN A 248 -7.64 3.36 1.33
CA ASN A 248 -7.94 4.74 0.96
C ASN A 248 -8.91 4.83 -0.24
N ILE A 249 -9.64 5.93 -0.36
CA ILE A 249 -10.47 6.27 -1.53
C ILE A 249 -9.98 7.59 -2.10
N LEU A 250 -8.96 7.54 -2.97
CA LEU A 250 -8.25 8.72 -3.44
C LEU A 250 -8.36 8.89 -4.96
N ALA A 251 -8.69 10.09 -5.40
CA ALA A 251 -8.52 10.52 -6.78
C ALA A 251 -7.16 11.21 -6.92
N MET A 252 -6.23 10.58 -7.62
CA MET A 252 -4.85 11.03 -7.75
C MET A 252 -4.45 11.25 -9.21
N VAL A 253 -3.56 12.21 -9.45
CA VAL A 253 -2.97 12.39 -10.78
C VAL A 253 -1.88 11.32 -10.99
N ALA A 254 -0.95 11.24 -10.04
CA ALA A 254 0.14 10.29 -10.00
C ALA A 254 0.16 9.56 -8.65
N TRP A 255 0.87 8.43 -8.56
CA TRP A 255 1.18 7.85 -7.26
C TRP A 255 2.12 8.77 -6.46
N TRP A 256 3.12 9.31 -7.13
CA TRP A 256 4.05 10.34 -6.66
C TRP A 256 4.72 11.02 -7.85
N ASP A 257 5.33 12.17 -7.63
CA ASP A 257 6.15 12.88 -8.62
C ASP A 257 7.62 12.86 -8.14
N GLY A 258 8.49 12.17 -8.89
CA GLY A 258 9.89 11.96 -8.52
C GLY A 258 10.86 12.91 -9.22
N GLY A 259 10.37 13.98 -9.86
CA GLY A 259 11.21 14.87 -10.66
C GLY A 259 11.91 14.14 -11.83
N SER A 260 13.06 14.65 -12.29
CA SER A 260 13.70 14.17 -13.52
C SER A 260 14.42 12.82 -13.43
N THR A 261 14.63 12.24 -12.24
CA THR A 261 15.29 10.93 -12.07
C THR A 261 14.96 10.24 -10.74
N ASN A 262 14.23 9.11 -10.79
CA ASN A 262 14.42 7.94 -9.93
C ASN A 262 14.21 8.03 -8.40
N ALA A 263 13.59 9.08 -7.84
CA ALA A 263 13.20 9.05 -6.42
C ALA A 263 12.00 8.11 -6.19
N ALA A 264 12.26 6.80 -6.09
CA ALA A 264 11.29 5.79 -5.67
C ALA A 264 11.62 5.34 -4.24
N PRO A 265 10.62 5.14 -3.36
CA PRO A 265 10.89 4.75 -1.97
C PRO A 265 11.67 3.44 -1.90
N ASP A 266 12.30 3.14 -0.78
CA ASP A 266 12.95 1.84 -0.59
C ASP A 266 11.89 0.75 -0.43
N ARG A 267 10.77 1.05 0.25
CA ARG A 267 9.65 0.10 0.41
C ARG A 267 8.30 0.74 0.16
N VAL A 268 7.43 0.04 -0.58
CA VAL A 268 6.05 0.47 -0.81
C VAL A 268 5.09 -0.67 -0.52
N ASP A 269 4.09 -0.43 0.32
CA ASP A 269 2.91 -1.29 0.47
C ASP A 269 1.65 -0.44 0.32
N ILE A 270 1.01 -0.58 -0.84
CA ILE A 270 -0.28 0.03 -1.11
C ILE A 270 -1.30 -1.09 -1.18
N SER A 271 -2.20 -1.13 -0.19
CA SER A 271 -3.14 -2.23 -0.09
C SER A 271 -4.55 -1.85 0.37
N GLY A 272 -5.56 -2.41 -0.29
CA GLY A 272 -6.95 -2.04 -0.04
C GLY A 272 -7.31 -0.67 -0.63
N GLY A 273 -8.59 -0.48 -0.91
CA GLY A 273 -9.13 0.81 -1.32
C GLY A 273 -9.37 1.01 -2.82
N TYR A 274 -9.72 2.24 -3.17
CA TYR A 274 -10.07 2.70 -4.51
C TYR A 274 -9.19 3.88 -4.90
N TYR A 275 -8.51 3.76 -6.04
CA TYR A 275 -7.62 4.79 -6.56
C TYR A 275 -8.01 5.19 -7.97
N SER A 276 -8.19 6.48 -8.24
CA SER A 276 -8.17 6.99 -9.62
C SER A 276 -6.75 7.47 -9.93
N ILE A 277 -6.15 7.04 -11.04
CA ILE A 277 -4.77 7.37 -11.42
C ILE A 277 -4.72 7.84 -12.88
N ALA A 278 -3.97 8.90 -13.16
CA ALA A 278 -3.88 9.52 -14.48
C ALA A 278 -2.50 9.46 -15.14
N THR A 279 -1.45 9.03 -14.42
CA THR A 279 -0.09 8.90 -14.97
C THR A 279 0.52 7.53 -14.68
N THR A 280 1.42 7.10 -15.56
CA THR A 280 2.23 5.90 -15.40
C THR A 280 3.10 5.98 -14.15
N LEU A 281 3.19 4.88 -13.40
CA LEU A 281 4.25 4.67 -12.43
C LEU A 281 5.39 3.89 -13.08
N THR A 282 6.56 4.51 -13.16
CA THR A 282 7.78 3.88 -13.70
C THR A 282 8.70 3.48 -12.54
N PHE A 283 9.02 2.19 -12.44
CA PHE A 283 9.99 1.65 -11.48
C PHE A 283 11.43 1.86 -11.97
N PRO A 284 12.27 2.62 -11.26
CA PRO A 284 13.66 2.82 -11.63
C PRO A 284 14.54 1.57 -11.37
N SER A 285 15.79 1.62 -11.84
CA SER A 285 16.81 0.64 -11.48
C SER A 285 17.05 0.64 -9.96
N GLY A 286 17.28 -0.54 -9.36
CA GLY A 286 17.48 -0.69 -7.92
C GLY A 286 16.21 -0.62 -7.07
N THR A 287 15.04 -0.71 -7.69
CA THR A 287 13.75 -0.76 -6.98
C THR A 287 13.64 -2.07 -6.19
N ILE A 288 13.38 -2.00 -4.88
CA ILE A 288 13.15 -3.18 -4.05
C ILE A 288 11.77 -3.12 -3.38
N GLU A 289 11.19 -4.27 -3.02
CA GLU A 289 9.99 -4.41 -2.18
C GLU A 289 8.84 -3.44 -2.50
N LYS A 290 8.19 -3.66 -3.65
CA LYS A 290 7.01 -2.88 -4.08
C LYS A 290 5.79 -3.76 -4.11
N ARG A 291 4.83 -3.49 -3.25
CA ARG A 291 3.61 -4.27 -3.09
C ARG A 291 2.37 -3.43 -3.37
N PHE A 292 1.56 -3.92 -4.30
CA PHE A 292 0.23 -3.41 -4.61
C PHE A 292 -0.77 -4.55 -4.42
N ALA A 293 -1.71 -4.43 -3.49
CA ALA A 293 -2.58 -5.55 -3.13
C ALA A 293 -4.05 -5.14 -2.87
N ASN A 294 -5.03 -5.95 -3.28
CA ASN A 294 -6.45 -5.73 -2.96
C ASN A 294 -6.98 -4.35 -3.43
N LEU A 295 -6.58 -3.89 -4.62
CA LEU A 295 -6.88 -2.54 -5.10
C LEU A 295 -8.00 -2.55 -6.13
N PHE A 296 -8.86 -1.54 -6.08
CA PHE A 296 -9.64 -1.11 -7.25
C PHE A 296 -8.99 0.14 -7.86
N ILE A 297 -8.57 0.07 -9.11
CA ILE A 297 -7.92 1.17 -9.82
C ILE A 297 -8.79 1.63 -10.99
N ASN A 298 -9.15 2.91 -11.00
CA ASN A 298 -9.75 3.57 -12.13
C ASN A 298 -8.69 4.39 -12.87
N SER A 299 -8.15 3.83 -13.94
CA SER A 299 -7.10 4.46 -14.74
C SER A 299 -7.69 5.35 -15.83
N THR A 300 -7.18 6.57 -15.94
CA THR A 300 -7.41 7.48 -17.08
C THR A 300 -6.17 7.58 -17.99
N ILE A 301 -5.19 6.69 -17.81
CA ILE A 301 -3.97 6.62 -18.59
C ILE A 301 -4.26 6.02 -19.97
N ALA A 302 -3.63 6.59 -21.00
CA ALA A 302 -3.71 6.10 -22.39
C ALA A 302 -2.61 5.11 -22.77
N ASP A 303 -1.61 4.95 -21.91
CA ASP A 303 -0.45 4.08 -22.05
C ASP A 303 -0.44 3.04 -20.90
N THR A 304 0.72 2.76 -20.32
CA THR A 304 0.93 1.73 -19.32
C THR A 304 0.69 2.29 -17.92
N LEU A 305 -0.06 1.59 -17.05
CA LEU A 305 -0.24 1.99 -15.66
C LEU A 305 1.03 1.77 -14.82
N PHE A 306 1.68 0.62 -14.97
CA PHE A 306 2.94 0.28 -14.29
C PHE A 306 4.01 -0.10 -15.31
N SER A 307 5.18 0.55 -15.27
CA SER A 307 6.28 0.23 -16.18
C SER A 307 7.61 0.11 -15.44
N SER A 308 8.58 -0.53 -16.07
CA SER A 308 9.99 -0.41 -15.66
C SER A 308 10.68 0.71 -16.47
N ALA A 309 11.67 1.37 -15.88
CA ALA A 309 12.51 2.32 -16.60
C ALA A 309 13.31 1.62 -17.72
N GLY A 310 13.70 2.37 -18.76
CA GLY A 310 14.57 1.83 -19.81
C GLY A 310 15.94 1.41 -19.26
N ASN A 311 16.38 0.20 -19.60
CA ASN A 311 17.55 -0.51 -19.07
C ASN A 311 17.54 -0.66 -17.53
N SER A 312 16.37 -0.85 -16.92
CA SER A 312 16.26 -1.11 -15.48
C SER A 312 16.91 -2.44 -15.10
N SER A 313 17.88 -2.38 -14.18
CA SER A 313 18.47 -3.54 -13.52
C SER A 313 18.04 -3.58 -12.04
N GLN A 314 18.12 -4.73 -11.39
CA GLN A 314 17.89 -4.86 -9.94
C GLN A 314 16.51 -4.35 -9.47
N ILE A 315 15.45 -4.58 -10.25
CA ILE A 315 14.09 -4.52 -9.70
C ILE A 315 13.85 -5.85 -8.97
N GLU A 316 13.65 -5.79 -7.65
CA GLU A 316 13.49 -6.95 -6.78
C GLU A 316 12.15 -6.89 -6.01
N ASP A 317 11.50 -8.04 -5.83
CA ASP A 317 10.29 -8.20 -5.01
C ASP A 317 9.12 -7.27 -5.38
N LEU A 318 8.82 -7.20 -6.68
CA LEU A 318 7.66 -6.47 -7.22
C LEU A 318 6.42 -7.36 -7.20
N THR A 319 5.41 -6.97 -6.42
CA THR A 319 4.20 -7.76 -6.16
C THR A 319 2.93 -7.01 -6.53
N PHE A 320 2.10 -7.63 -7.37
CA PHE A 320 0.73 -7.21 -7.70
C PHE A 320 -0.24 -8.34 -7.36
N THR A 321 -1.15 -8.12 -6.40
CA THR A 321 -2.09 -9.16 -5.97
C THR A 321 -3.52 -8.66 -5.84
N ALA A 322 -4.50 -9.43 -6.34
CA ALA A 322 -5.92 -9.11 -6.19
C ALA A 322 -6.26 -7.67 -6.64
N ILE A 323 -5.88 -7.29 -7.87
CA ILE A 323 -6.11 -5.95 -8.40
C ILE A 323 -7.23 -5.98 -9.43
N HIS A 324 -8.21 -5.09 -9.29
CA HIS A 324 -9.20 -4.80 -10.31
C HIS A 324 -8.89 -3.44 -10.94
N VAL A 325 -8.51 -3.42 -12.21
CA VAL A 325 -8.30 -2.18 -12.99
C VAL A 325 -9.42 -1.94 -14.01
N ARG A 326 -9.86 -0.68 -14.10
CA ARG A 326 -10.75 -0.17 -15.14
C ARG A 326 -10.06 0.95 -15.91
N PHE A 327 -9.94 0.84 -17.23
CA PHE A 327 -9.42 1.91 -18.09
C PHE A 327 -10.57 2.74 -18.68
N THR A 328 -10.53 4.06 -18.51
CA THR A 328 -11.71 4.92 -18.79
C THR A 328 -11.58 5.87 -19.98
N SER A 329 -10.37 6.16 -20.45
CA SER A 329 -10.12 7.21 -21.44
C SER A 329 -9.45 6.74 -22.73
N ALA A 330 -8.68 5.65 -22.70
CA ALA A 330 -7.95 5.12 -23.86
C ALA A 330 -7.49 3.66 -23.63
N SER A 331 -6.91 3.03 -24.67
CA SER A 331 -6.35 1.68 -24.65
C SER A 331 -5.08 1.63 -23.78
N GLY A 332 -5.24 1.54 -22.46
CA GLY A 332 -4.11 1.42 -21.55
C GLY A 332 -3.67 -0.03 -21.36
N THR A 333 -2.41 -0.21 -20.95
CA THR A 333 -1.82 -1.50 -20.54
C THR A 333 -1.74 -1.52 -19.01
N PHE A 334 -1.98 -2.67 -18.36
CA PHE A 334 -1.82 -2.73 -16.90
C PHE A 334 -0.35 -2.64 -16.52
N CYS A 335 0.50 -3.48 -17.11
CA CYS A 335 1.89 -3.54 -16.76
C CYS A 335 2.79 -3.80 -17.97
N ASN A 336 3.89 -3.05 -18.10
CA ASN A 336 4.94 -3.26 -19.10
C ASN A 336 6.33 -3.21 -18.44
N LEU A 337 6.86 -4.39 -18.13
CA LEU A 337 8.18 -4.61 -17.53
C LEU A 337 9.20 -5.08 -18.58
N GLY A 338 8.96 -4.72 -19.85
CA GLY A 338 9.77 -5.03 -21.02
C GLY A 338 10.80 -3.94 -21.29
N SER A 339 12.08 -4.19 -21.03
CA SER A 339 13.16 -3.30 -21.44
C SER A 339 14.32 -4.11 -22.04
N ALA A 340 14.74 -3.74 -23.24
CA ALA A 340 15.70 -4.46 -24.10
C ALA A 340 17.18 -4.44 -23.65
N GLY A 341 17.44 -4.38 -22.33
CA GLY A 341 18.78 -4.39 -21.74
C GLY A 341 19.01 -5.62 -20.87
N THR A 342 20.28 -5.89 -20.53
CA THR A 342 20.63 -6.92 -19.54
C THR A 342 20.06 -6.52 -18.17
N ASN A 343 18.98 -7.14 -17.75
CA ASN A 343 18.23 -6.78 -16.54
C ASN A 343 18.27 -7.96 -15.55
N ASN A 344 19.08 -7.89 -14.50
CA ASN A 344 19.07 -8.86 -13.40
C ASN A 344 17.92 -8.62 -12.41
N ASN A 345 16.72 -8.34 -12.91
CA ASN A 345 15.53 -8.17 -12.08
C ASN A 345 15.10 -9.52 -11.50
N ASN A 346 14.50 -9.54 -10.31
CA ASN A 346 14.14 -10.77 -9.61
C ASN A 346 12.82 -10.63 -8.84
N GLY A 347 12.15 -11.75 -8.55
CA GLY A 347 11.02 -11.77 -7.61
C GLY A 347 9.78 -11.03 -8.10
N LEU A 348 9.41 -11.18 -9.37
CA LEU A 348 8.15 -10.64 -9.89
C LEU A 348 6.98 -11.56 -9.52
N PHE A 349 5.99 -11.05 -8.81
CA PHE A 349 4.79 -11.79 -8.46
C PHE A 349 3.52 -11.05 -8.88
N ILE A 350 2.79 -11.59 -9.86
CA ILE A 350 1.50 -11.10 -10.32
C ILE A 350 0.46 -12.20 -10.12
N ASP A 351 -0.55 -11.98 -9.28
CA ASP A 351 -1.65 -12.94 -9.11
C ASP A 351 -3.01 -12.26 -8.91
N GLY A 352 -4.04 -12.77 -9.60
CA GLY A 352 -5.41 -12.28 -9.41
C GLY A 352 -5.63 -10.84 -9.92
N VAL A 353 -5.05 -10.50 -11.07
CA VAL A 353 -5.23 -9.18 -11.69
C VAL A 353 -6.30 -9.22 -12.78
N TYR A 354 -7.39 -8.48 -12.57
CA TYR A 354 -8.51 -8.35 -13.51
C TYR A 354 -8.56 -6.95 -14.11
N GLY A 355 -8.50 -6.84 -15.43
CA GLY A 355 -8.60 -5.57 -16.16
C GLY A 355 -9.78 -5.54 -17.11
N HIS A 356 -10.37 -4.36 -17.32
CA HIS A 356 -11.37 -4.17 -18.37
C HIS A 356 -11.43 -2.71 -18.84
N MET A 357 -11.96 -2.53 -20.04
CA MET A 357 -12.18 -1.20 -20.61
C MET A 357 -13.56 -0.66 -20.21
N ALA A 358 -13.67 0.65 -20.04
CA ALA A 358 -14.97 1.31 -19.99
C ALA A 358 -15.68 1.20 -21.35
N SER A 359 -17.02 1.23 -21.32
CA SER A 359 -17.83 1.18 -22.54
C SER A 359 -17.41 2.28 -23.52
N GLY A 360 -17.16 1.91 -24.78
CA GLY A 360 -16.75 2.83 -25.83
C GLY A 360 -15.25 3.10 -25.92
N VAL A 361 -14.44 2.56 -25.00
CA VAL A 361 -12.97 2.65 -25.08
C VAL A 361 -12.44 1.45 -25.87
N GLY A 362 -11.66 1.74 -26.92
CA GLY A 362 -11.08 0.70 -27.77
C GLY A 362 -10.09 -0.15 -26.98
N ALA A 363 -10.21 -1.46 -27.10
CA ALA A 363 -9.26 -2.40 -26.52
C ALA A 363 -8.22 -2.81 -27.56
N GLY A 364 -6.97 -2.94 -27.15
CA GLY A 364 -5.88 -3.33 -28.02
C GLY A 364 -4.59 -3.54 -27.24
N GLY A 365 -3.68 -4.33 -27.80
CA GLY A 365 -2.36 -4.59 -27.21
C GLY A 365 -2.34 -5.77 -26.23
N THR A 366 -1.31 -5.76 -25.40
CA THR A 366 -1.01 -6.77 -24.39
C THR A 366 -1.36 -6.22 -23.01
N PHE A 367 -2.08 -6.99 -22.19
CA PHE A 367 -2.49 -6.55 -20.85
C PHE A 367 -1.32 -6.52 -19.86
N VAL A 368 -0.47 -7.55 -19.87
CA VAL A 368 0.77 -7.65 -19.09
C VAL A 368 1.93 -8.04 -19.99
N THR A 369 2.95 -7.21 -20.05
CA THR A 369 4.22 -7.54 -20.71
C THR A 369 5.32 -7.64 -19.65
N VAL A 370 6.08 -8.73 -19.67
CA VAL A 370 7.31 -8.93 -18.90
C VAL A 370 8.40 -9.28 -19.91
N GLU A 371 9.58 -8.69 -19.80
CA GLU A 371 10.66 -9.02 -20.74
C GLU A 371 11.01 -10.51 -20.67
N ASP A 372 11.03 -11.14 -21.83
CA ASP A 372 11.68 -12.44 -22.08
C ASP A 372 12.71 -12.25 -23.17
N ASP A 373 13.93 -11.83 -22.80
CA ASP A 373 15.02 -11.69 -23.77
C ASP A 373 15.60 -13.06 -24.17
N GLY A 374 15.07 -14.17 -23.64
CA GLY A 374 15.55 -15.52 -23.84
C GLY A 374 17.01 -15.74 -23.38
N ALA A 375 17.59 -14.75 -22.71
CA ALA A 375 18.95 -14.77 -22.19
C ALA A 375 18.92 -14.98 -20.68
N ALA A 376 20.05 -15.37 -20.08
CA ALA A 376 20.22 -15.44 -18.64
C ALA A 376 20.18 -14.05 -17.94
N THR A 377 19.61 -13.04 -18.61
CA THR A 377 19.61 -11.62 -18.26
C THR A 377 18.22 -10.98 -18.30
N GLY A 378 17.16 -11.79 -18.39
CA GLY A 378 15.78 -11.36 -18.16
C GLY A 378 15.38 -11.42 -16.67
N TRP A 379 14.09 -11.19 -16.40
CA TRP A 379 13.55 -11.34 -15.04
C TRP A 379 13.73 -12.77 -14.51
N LEU A 380 14.28 -12.89 -13.32
CA LEU A 380 14.40 -14.12 -12.54
C LEU A 380 13.18 -14.28 -11.62
N ASP A 381 12.82 -15.53 -11.31
CA ASP A 381 11.72 -15.89 -10.40
C ASP A 381 10.39 -15.16 -10.71
N VAL A 382 9.91 -15.30 -11.94
CA VAL A 382 8.65 -14.70 -12.41
C VAL A 382 7.46 -15.62 -12.12
N HIS A 383 6.49 -15.11 -11.37
CA HIS A 383 5.16 -15.69 -11.21
C HIS A 383 4.10 -14.78 -11.82
N VAL A 384 3.35 -15.29 -12.80
CA VAL A 384 2.14 -14.64 -13.33
C VAL A 384 1.00 -15.64 -13.31
N GLY A 385 0.06 -15.45 -12.38
CA GLY A 385 -1.09 -16.31 -12.13
C GLY A 385 -2.41 -15.54 -12.22
N ASN A 386 -3.49 -16.26 -12.56
CA ASN A 386 -4.88 -15.76 -12.51
C ASN A 386 -5.10 -14.33 -13.04
N ILE A 387 -4.53 -14.01 -14.19
CA ILE A 387 -4.76 -12.72 -14.86
C ILE A 387 -5.92 -12.80 -15.84
N PHE A 388 -6.68 -11.70 -15.98
CA PHE A 388 -7.69 -11.57 -17.02
C PHE A 388 -7.92 -10.10 -17.40
N GLY A 389 -7.35 -9.67 -18.52
CA GLY A 389 -7.65 -8.43 -19.22
C GLY A 389 -8.81 -8.65 -20.20
N LYS A 390 -10.03 -8.36 -19.75
CA LYS A 390 -11.21 -8.35 -20.63
C LYS A 390 -11.00 -7.32 -21.74
N ASP A 391 -11.26 -7.75 -22.97
CA ASP A 391 -11.16 -7.00 -24.22
C ASP A 391 -9.71 -6.84 -24.78
N PHE A 392 -8.66 -7.25 -24.04
CA PHE A 392 -7.27 -7.25 -24.54
C PHE A 392 -6.99 -8.40 -25.50
N THR A 393 -6.19 -8.13 -26.54
CA THR A 393 -5.80 -9.15 -27.55
C THR A 393 -4.91 -10.22 -26.94
N THR A 394 -3.90 -9.79 -26.16
CA THR A 394 -2.95 -10.68 -25.50
C THR A 394 -3.05 -10.46 -23.99
N GLN A 395 -3.21 -11.54 -23.23
CA GLN A 395 -3.32 -11.47 -21.77
C GLN A 395 -1.94 -11.27 -21.13
N TYR A 396 -0.95 -12.05 -21.59
CA TYR A 396 0.41 -12.03 -21.10
C TYR A 396 1.38 -12.24 -22.24
N SER A 397 2.48 -11.50 -22.22
CA SER A 397 3.66 -11.73 -23.05
C SER A 397 4.87 -11.66 -22.13
N GLY A 398 5.63 -12.74 -21.99
CA GLY A 398 6.82 -12.80 -21.15
C GLY A 398 7.30 -14.23 -20.99
N PRO A 399 8.26 -14.48 -20.09
CA PRO A 399 8.86 -15.79 -19.96
C PRO A 399 7.78 -16.81 -19.62
N ASP A 400 7.86 -17.99 -20.23
CA ASP A 400 7.02 -19.12 -19.83
C ASP A 400 7.15 -19.24 -18.31
N SER A 401 6.03 -19.17 -17.59
CA SER A 401 6.01 -19.18 -16.13
C SER A 401 6.79 -20.39 -15.63
N ALA A 402 8.05 -20.18 -15.28
CA ALA A 402 8.99 -21.23 -14.97
C ALA A 402 8.60 -21.81 -13.61
N GLY A 403 7.73 -22.82 -13.61
CA GLY A 403 7.43 -23.58 -12.39
C GLY A 403 6.09 -24.29 -12.32
N TYR A 404 5.04 -23.87 -13.05
CA TYR A 404 3.71 -24.51 -12.90
C TYR A 404 2.91 -24.61 -14.21
N GLY A 405 3.53 -24.41 -15.37
CA GLY A 405 2.97 -24.75 -16.68
C GLY A 405 3.41 -26.15 -17.10
N GLY A 406 3.05 -27.16 -16.31
CA GLY A 406 3.14 -28.54 -16.76
C GLY A 406 2.36 -28.68 -18.06
N ASP A 407 2.99 -29.28 -19.08
CA ASP A 407 2.23 -29.88 -20.15
C ASP A 407 1.27 -30.90 -19.52
N HIS A 408 -0.01 -30.52 -19.47
CA HIS A 408 -1.09 -31.48 -19.37
C HIS A 408 -2.14 -31.16 -20.43
N GLY A 409 -1.72 -31.15 -21.71
CA GLY A 409 -2.65 -31.37 -22.82
C GLY A 409 -2.98 -30.15 -23.68
N ALA A 410 -2.04 -29.24 -23.93
CA ALA A 410 -2.16 -28.42 -25.12
C ALA A 410 -2.08 -29.35 -26.36
N LEU A 411 -3.05 -29.27 -27.28
CA LEU A 411 -3.14 -30.15 -28.46
C LEU A 411 -1.92 -30.09 -29.41
N GLY A 412 -0.96 -29.19 -29.17
CA GLY A 412 0.32 -29.10 -29.88
C GLY A 412 1.47 -29.90 -29.24
N GLY A 413 1.35 -30.33 -27.98
CA GLY A 413 2.36 -31.11 -27.23
C GLY A 413 2.20 -32.63 -27.38
N LEU A 414 1.35 -33.11 -28.29
CA LEU A 414 1.19 -34.56 -28.53
C LEU A 414 2.40 -35.20 -29.26
N GLY A 415 3.48 -34.44 -29.48
CA GLY A 415 4.63 -34.83 -30.29
C GLY A 415 5.85 -35.25 -29.47
N ASP A 416 5.97 -34.81 -28.23
CA ASP A 416 7.04 -35.19 -27.29
C ASP A 416 6.48 -36.05 -26.16
N ASP A 417 7.12 -37.19 -25.92
CA ASP A 417 6.77 -38.08 -24.81
C ASP A 417 7.53 -37.63 -23.56
N ASP A 418 7.03 -36.57 -22.94
CA ASP A 418 7.51 -36.04 -21.66
C ASP A 418 7.16 -36.96 -20.46
N HIS A 419 6.18 -37.86 -20.65
CA HIS A 419 5.76 -38.88 -19.70
C HIS A 419 6.59 -40.17 -19.79
N THR A 420 7.92 -40.07 -19.63
CA THR A 420 8.87 -41.21 -19.58
C THR A 420 8.53 -42.29 -18.52
N GLN A 421 7.53 -42.05 -17.66
CA GLN A 421 7.02 -42.97 -16.65
C GLN A 421 6.10 -44.07 -17.20
N TYR A 422 5.53 -43.91 -18.40
CA TYR A 422 4.62 -44.90 -18.99
C TYR A 422 5.12 -45.41 -20.34
N THR A 423 4.77 -46.65 -20.68
CA THR A 423 5.08 -47.18 -22.01
C THR A 423 4.00 -46.78 -23.00
N LEU A 424 4.40 -46.21 -24.14
CA LEU A 424 3.48 -45.80 -25.20
C LEU A 424 2.66 -46.97 -25.74
N LYS A 425 1.34 -46.75 -25.91
CA LYS A 425 0.45 -47.71 -26.59
C LYS A 425 0.95 -48.07 -27.99
N ALA A 426 1.58 -47.12 -28.68
CA ALA A 426 2.12 -47.30 -30.03
C ALA A 426 3.26 -48.33 -30.11
N THR A 427 3.87 -48.72 -28.98
CA THR A 427 4.93 -49.72 -28.94
C THR A 427 4.43 -51.13 -29.25
N LEU A 428 3.15 -51.46 -29.05
CA LEU A 428 2.58 -52.75 -29.44
C LEU A 428 1.68 -52.58 -30.67
N THR A 429 2.15 -53.06 -31.82
CA THR A 429 1.52 -52.78 -33.12
C THR A 429 0.59 -53.91 -33.59
N ALA A 430 0.66 -55.09 -32.99
CA ALA A 430 -0.15 -56.25 -33.38
C ALA A 430 -0.77 -57.02 -32.19
N LYS A 431 -1.78 -57.85 -32.49
CA LYS A 431 -2.36 -58.77 -31.49
C LYS A 431 -1.30 -59.80 -31.07
N GLY A 432 -1.14 -59.97 -29.77
CA GLY A 432 -0.18 -60.93 -29.21
C GLY A 432 1.26 -60.42 -29.15
N SER A 433 1.52 -59.14 -29.49
CA SER A 433 2.82 -58.52 -29.25
C SER A 433 3.16 -58.48 -27.76
N ILE A 434 4.44 -58.60 -27.46
CA ILE A 434 4.99 -58.68 -26.11
C ILE A 434 6.00 -57.55 -25.92
N TYR A 435 6.03 -56.95 -24.73
CA TYR A 435 7.11 -56.05 -24.36
C TYR A 435 8.40 -56.83 -24.10
N GLY A 436 9.41 -56.59 -24.94
CA GLY A 436 10.80 -56.92 -24.65
C GLY A 436 11.55 -55.68 -24.14
N ALA A 437 12.72 -55.88 -23.53
CA ALA A 437 13.61 -54.79 -23.15
C ALA A 437 14.83 -54.81 -24.06
N SER A 438 15.01 -53.81 -24.91
CA SER A 438 16.18 -53.72 -25.79
C SER A 438 17.39 -53.03 -25.17
N GLY A 439 17.22 -52.54 -23.94
CA GLY A 439 18.22 -51.86 -23.14
C GLY A 439 17.64 -51.50 -21.78
N ALA A 440 18.44 -50.84 -20.94
CA ALA A 440 17.96 -50.32 -19.66
C ALA A 440 16.84 -49.30 -19.90
N SER A 441 15.66 -49.54 -19.32
CA SER A 441 14.48 -48.68 -19.45
C SER A 441 14.04 -48.42 -20.89
N THR A 442 14.31 -49.34 -21.83
CA THR A 442 13.93 -49.22 -23.25
C THR A 442 13.01 -50.37 -23.67
N PRO A 443 11.68 -50.23 -23.49
CA PRO A 443 10.72 -51.20 -24.01
C PRO A 443 10.76 -51.23 -25.55
N ALA A 444 10.74 -52.43 -26.11
CA ALA A 444 10.67 -52.67 -27.55
C ALA A 444 9.64 -53.77 -27.85
N GLU A 445 9.05 -53.71 -29.03
CA GLU A 445 8.09 -54.71 -29.47
C GLU A 445 8.79 -56.03 -29.80
N LEU A 446 8.30 -57.14 -29.23
CA LEU A 446 8.46 -58.47 -29.80
C LEU A 446 7.12 -58.90 -30.41
N GLY A 447 7.07 -58.96 -31.74
CA GLY A 447 5.89 -59.46 -32.44
C GLY A 447 5.57 -60.91 -32.07
N VAL A 448 4.30 -61.29 -32.19
CA VAL A 448 3.84 -62.67 -31.91
C VAL A 448 4.51 -63.68 -32.85
N GLY A 449 4.86 -64.84 -32.31
CA GLY A 449 5.44 -65.94 -33.08
C GLY A 449 4.43 -66.64 -33.98
N ALA A 450 4.94 -67.44 -34.92
CA ALA A 450 4.10 -68.36 -35.69
C ALA A 450 3.51 -69.45 -34.78
N ASN A 451 2.42 -70.08 -35.22
CA ASN A 451 1.88 -71.27 -34.55
C ASN A 451 2.98 -72.33 -34.39
N ASP A 452 2.87 -73.10 -33.30
CA ASP A 452 3.80 -74.18 -32.97
C ASP A 452 5.25 -73.69 -32.81
N THR A 453 5.45 -72.45 -32.35
CA THR A 453 6.75 -71.92 -31.91
C THR A 453 6.77 -71.66 -30.40
N LEU A 454 7.95 -71.74 -29.79
CA LEU A 454 8.21 -71.50 -28.38
C LEU A 454 8.97 -70.17 -28.21
N LEU A 455 8.58 -69.38 -27.22
CA LEU A 455 9.33 -68.21 -26.80
C LEU A 455 10.52 -68.65 -25.95
N VAL A 456 11.73 -68.27 -26.34
CA VAL A 456 12.96 -68.58 -25.61
C VAL A 456 13.80 -67.33 -25.41
N ALA A 457 14.59 -67.34 -24.34
CA ALA A 457 15.62 -66.33 -24.13
C ALA A 457 16.74 -66.51 -25.18
N ASP A 458 17.15 -65.42 -25.82
CA ASP A 458 18.29 -65.36 -26.71
C ASP A 458 18.97 -64.00 -26.57
N SER A 459 20.08 -63.98 -25.84
CA SER A 459 20.85 -62.75 -25.56
C SER A 459 21.49 -62.14 -26.82
N ALA A 460 21.47 -62.83 -27.97
CA ALA A 460 21.90 -62.26 -29.24
C ALA A 460 20.82 -61.42 -29.93
N GLN A 461 19.56 -61.47 -29.48
CA GLN A 461 18.47 -60.68 -30.06
C GLN A 461 18.32 -59.33 -29.38
N ALA A 462 17.84 -58.34 -30.12
CA ALA A 462 17.64 -56.98 -29.62
C ALA A 462 16.75 -56.93 -28.36
N THR A 463 15.67 -57.72 -28.29
CA THR A 463 14.77 -57.78 -27.12
C THR A 463 15.19 -58.81 -26.05
N GLY A 464 16.28 -59.54 -26.27
CA GLY A 464 16.68 -60.70 -25.46
C GLY A 464 15.79 -61.94 -25.63
N LEU A 465 14.83 -61.92 -26.55
CA LEU A 465 13.81 -62.96 -26.75
C LEU A 465 13.67 -63.33 -28.23
N LYS A 466 13.38 -64.60 -28.54
CA LYS A 466 12.98 -65.07 -29.88
C LYS A 466 11.97 -66.21 -29.86
N TRP A 467 11.33 -66.40 -31.00
CA TRP A 467 10.51 -67.58 -31.30
C TRP A 467 11.33 -68.67 -31.98
N VAL A 468 11.22 -69.92 -31.52
CA VAL A 468 11.90 -71.09 -32.10
C VAL A 468 10.94 -72.26 -32.30
N SER A 469 11.24 -73.15 -33.25
CA SER A 469 10.53 -74.42 -33.34
C SER A 469 10.80 -75.30 -32.10
N PRO A 470 9.79 -76.00 -31.57
CA PRO A 470 10.00 -77.01 -30.54
C PRO A 470 11.03 -78.02 -30.99
N ALA A 471 11.96 -78.39 -30.12
CA ALA A 471 12.83 -79.52 -30.39
C ALA A 471 11.95 -80.77 -30.56
N THR A 472 12.12 -81.50 -31.66
CA THR A 472 11.49 -82.82 -31.82
C THR A 472 11.92 -83.67 -30.63
N ALA A 473 10.98 -84.00 -29.74
CA ALA A 473 11.27 -84.89 -28.63
C ALA A 473 11.84 -86.19 -29.21
N ILE A 474 13.08 -86.51 -28.87
CA ILE A 474 13.66 -87.83 -29.13
C ILE A 474 12.99 -88.75 -28.11
N GLY A 475 11.96 -89.47 -28.56
CA GLY A 475 11.26 -90.47 -27.75
C GLY A 475 12.14 -91.66 -27.40
#